data_AF-A0AAC9KBT7-F1
#
_entry.id   AF-A0AAC9KBT7-F1
#
_cell.length_a   1.000
_cell.length_b   1.000
_cell.length_c   1.000
_cell.angle_alpha   90.00
_cell.angle_beta   90.00
_cell.angle_gamma   90.00
#
_symmetry.space_group_name_H-M   'P 1'
#
loop_
_entity.id
_entity.type
_entity.pdbx_description
1 polymer ?
#
loop_
_entity_poly.entity_id
_entity_poly.type
_entity_poly.pdbx_seq_one_letter_code
_entity_poly.pdbx_strand_id
1 'polypeptide(L)'
;MKKRNFEEAKTRAELMLRDRVKFIEIPDDINILDDQFIQGDGFWIFFMNKNITLHPEDWFLKQFSAYIVGETGGGGYMRDLRKNPIELQKALDGLAIAYRSNTDK
;
A
#
# COMPACT_ATOMS: atom_id res chain seq x y z
N MET A 1 -8.42 13.00 15.22
CA MET A 1 -7.90 11.61 15.33
C MET A 1 -6.37 11.66 15.45
N LYS A 2 -5.72 10.71 16.14
CA LYS A 2 -4.25 10.64 16.19
C LYS A 2 -3.70 10.37 14.79
N LYS A 3 -2.70 11.15 14.34
CA LYS A 3 -1.96 10.85 13.10
C LYS A 3 -1.04 9.66 13.33
N ARG A 4 -1.07 8.69 12.40
CA ARG A 4 -0.11 7.59 12.33
C ARG A 4 1.26 8.11 11.97
N ASN A 5 2.30 7.51 12.53
CA ASN A 5 3.66 7.63 12.02
C ASN A 5 3.94 6.59 10.92
N PHE A 6 5.13 6.65 10.32
CA PHE A 6 5.55 5.74 9.25
C PHE A 6 5.50 4.26 9.66
N GLU A 7 6.02 3.91 10.85
CA GLU A 7 6.03 2.52 11.32
C GLU A 7 4.61 1.99 11.57
N GLU A 8 3.74 2.81 12.18
CA GLU A 8 2.33 2.49 12.37
C GLU A 8 1.61 2.30 11.01
N ALA A 9 1.96 3.11 10.01
CA ALA A 9 1.42 2.97 8.66
C ALA A 9 1.94 1.71 7.95
N LYS A 10 3.23 1.40 8.10
CA LYS A 10 3.86 0.19 7.54
C LYS A 10 3.24 -1.07 8.14
N THR A 11 3.15 -1.17 9.47
CA THR A 11 2.46 -2.28 10.16
C THR A 11 1.01 -2.41 9.68
N ARG A 12 0.31 -1.29 9.44
CA ARG A 12 -1.06 -1.35 8.91
C ARG A 12 -1.11 -1.91 7.49
N ALA A 13 -0.19 -1.52 6.61
CA ALA A 13 -0.11 -2.06 5.25
C ALA A 13 0.20 -3.56 5.26
N GLU A 14 1.08 -4.02 6.15
CA GLU A 14 1.37 -5.44 6.36
C GLU A 14 0.12 -6.24 6.77
N LEU A 15 -0.66 -5.71 7.70
CA LEU A 15 -1.92 -6.33 8.12
C LEU A 15 -2.94 -6.36 6.99
N MET A 16 -3.06 -5.28 6.21
CA MET A 16 -3.95 -5.24 5.04
C MET A 16 -3.57 -6.28 4.00
N LEU A 17 -2.26 -6.45 3.76
CA LEU A 17 -1.74 -7.43 2.83
C LEU A 17 -2.02 -8.87 3.33
N ARG A 18 -1.78 -9.16 4.61
CA ARG A 18 -2.04 -10.48 5.21
C ARG A 18 -3.52 -10.86 5.28
N ASP A 19 -4.41 -9.89 5.45
CA ASP A 19 -5.87 -10.10 5.46
C ASP A 19 -6.43 -10.39 4.06
N ARG A 20 -5.77 -9.87 3.01
CA ARG A 20 -6.28 -9.90 1.63
C ARG A 20 -5.65 -10.96 0.74
N VAL A 21 -4.42 -11.37 1.02
CA VAL A 21 -3.65 -12.23 0.14
C VAL A 21 -3.32 -13.54 0.85
N LYS A 22 -3.59 -14.67 0.18
CA LYS A 22 -3.13 -15.98 0.59
C LYS A 22 -1.75 -16.23 0.01
N PHE A 23 -0.78 -16.36 0.89
CA PHE A 23 0.59 -16.74 0.55
C PHE A 23 0.72 -18.25 0.47
N ILE A 24 1.48 -18.76 -0.50
CA ILE A 24 1.91 -20.18 -0.47
C ILE A 24 2.97 -20.34 0.61
N GLU A 25 3.96 -19.45 0.57
CA GLU A 25 5.08 -19.39 1.48
C GLU A 25 5.60 -17.95 1.51
N ILE A 26 6.03 -17.49 2.68
CA ILE A 26 6.81 -16.26 2.84
C ILE A 26 8.17 -16.72 3.37
N PRO A 27 9.25 -16.62 2.58
CA PRO A 27 10.58 -17.01 3.04
C PRO A 27 10.99 -16.21 4.29
N ASP A 28 11.67 -16.87 5.22
CA ASP A 28 12.04 -16.29 6.54
C ASP A 28 12.94 -15.05 6.42
N ASP A 29 13.63 -14.88 5.30
CA ASP A 29 14.56 -13.80 5.00
C ASP A 29 13.95 -12.67 4.14
N ILE A 30 12.65 -12.74 3.82
CA ILE A 30 11.98 -11.79 2.95
C ILE A 30 10.87 -11.03 3.69
N ASN A 31 10.97 -9.69 3.68
CA ASN A 31 9.89 -8.82 4.12
C ASN A 31 8.68 -8.89 3.17
N ILE A 32 7.47 -8.90 3.73
CA ILE A 32 6.23 -8.94 2.93
C ILE A 32 5.98 -7.68 2.10
N LEU A 33 6.54 -6.55 2.55
CA LEU A 33 6.57 -5.30 1.81
C LEU A 33 7.95 -5.12 1.15
N ASP A 34 7.92 -4.46 0.00
CA ASP A 34 9.08 -3.92 -0.72
C ASP A 34 9.73 -2.81 0.13
N ASP A 35 11.05 -2.63 -0.01
CA ASP A 35 11.78 -1.56 0.67
C ASP A 35 11.42 -0.18 0.09
N GLN A 36 10.95 -0.14 -1.16
CA GLN A 36 10.45 1.08 -1.77
C GLN A 36 9.05 1.42 -1.24
N PHE A 37 8.82 2.70 -0.99
CA PHE A 37 7.51 3.25 -0.64
C PHE A 37 7.37 4.64 -1.26
N ILE A 38 6.15 5.16 -1.29
CA ILE A 38 5.87 6.56 -1.66
C ILE A 38 5.21 7.23 -0.46
N GLN A 39 5.74 8.37 -0.06
CA GLN A 39 5.07 9.27 0.87
C GLN A 39 4.38 10.37 0.09
N GLY A 40 3.06 10.46 0.24
CA GLY A 40 2.27 11.58 -0.26
C GLY A 40 1.86 12.51 0.87
N ASP A 41 1.03 13.49 0.55
CA ASP A 41 0.50 14.40 1.57
C ASP A 41 -0.68 13.75 2.31
N GLY A 42 -0.47 13.38 3.57
CA GLY A 42 -1.47 12.74 4.41
C GLY A 42 -1.60 11.22 4.23
N PHE A 43 -0.73 10.59 3.44
CA PHE A 43 -0.76 9.13 3.21
C PHE A 43 0.61 8.54 2.82
N TRP A 44 0.71 7.23 2.95
CA TRP A 44 1.79 6.40 2.41
C TRP A 44 1.26 5.36 1.45
N ILE A 45 2.09 4.98 0.48
CA ILE A 45 1.87 3.83 -0.40
C ILE A 45 3.03 2.86 -0.18
N PHE A 46 2.69 1.64 0.24
CA PHE A 46 3.62 0.52 0.39
C PHE A 46 3.39 -0.48 -0.74
N PHE A 47 4.43 -1.16 -1.18
CA PHE A 47 4.31 -2.17 -2.23
C PHE A 47 4.53 -3.56 -1.66
N MET A 48 3.83 -4.56 -2.19
CA MET A 48 4.10 -5.96 -1.88
C MET A 48 5.45 -6.36 -2.48
N ASN A 49 6.23 -7.12 -1.72
CA ASN A 49 7.48 -7.67 -2.21
C ASN A 49 7.21 -8.66 -3.37
N LYS A 50 7.81 -8.40 -4.53
CA LYS A 50 7.58 -9.18 -5.76
C LYS A 50 8.26 -10.54 -5.75
N ASN A 51 9.16 -10.78 -4.80
CA ASN A 51 9.83 -12.06 -4.62
C ASN A 51 8.96 -13.08 -3.86
N ILE A 52 7.78 -12.69 -3.40
CA ILE A 52 6.87 -13.58 -2.68
C ILE A 52 5.96 -14.33 -3.64
N THR A 53 5.83 -15.64 -3.40
CA THR A 53 4.97 -16.51 -4.18
C THR A 53 3.55 -16.50 -3.61
N LEU A 54 2.62 -15.94 -4.38
CA LEU A 54 1.20 -15.95 -4.03
C LEU A 54 0.50 -17.23 -4.47
N HIS A 55 -0.58 -17.58 -3.77
CA HIS A 55 -1.45 -18.70 -4.15
C HIS A 55 -2.02 -18.49 -5.57
N PRO A 56 -2.16 -19.54 -6.41
CA PRO A 56 -2.61 -19.40 -7.80
C PRO A 56 -3.99 -18.73 -7.94
N GLU A 57 -4.85 -18.90 -6.94
CA GLU A 57 -6.20 -18.30 -6.89
C GLU A 57 -6.15 -16.76 -6.76
N ASP A 58 -5.07 -16.20 -6.23
CA ASP A 58 -4.90 -14.75 -6.03
C ASP A 58 -4.19 -14.06 -7.22
N TRP A 59 -4.23 -14.67 -8.40
CA TRP A 59 -3.61 -14.11 -9.61
C TRP A 59 -4.14 -12.71 -9.96
N PHE A 60 -5.40 -12.40 -9.65
CA PHE A 60 -5.98 -11.08 -9.85
C PHE A 60 -5.42 -10.05 -8.85
N LEU A 61 -5.22 -10.47 -7.60
CA LEU A 61 -4.63 -9.62 -6.56
C LEU A 61 -3.15 -9.32 -6.81
N LYS A 62 -2.44 -10.13 -7.62
CA LYS A 62 -1.08 -9.77 -8.11
C LYS A 62 -1.06 -8.41 -8.82
N GLN A 63 -2.18 -8.00 -9.43
CA GLN A 63 -2.29 -6.69 -10.07
C GLN A 63 -2.41 -5.56 -9.06
N PHE A 64 -2.96 -5.81 -7.87
CA PHE A 64 -3.15 -4.85 -6.77
C PHE A 64 -2.05 -5.01 -5.71
N SER A 65 -0.83 -4.66 -6.10
CA SER A 65 0.38 -4.83 -5.28
C SER A 65 0.80 -3.54 -4.56
N ALA A 66 -0.07 -2.53 -4.48
CA ALA A 66 0.19 -1.28 -3.75
C ALA A 66 -0.91 -1.01 -2.71
N TYR A 67 -0.49 -0.67 -1.49
CA TYR A 67 -1.32 -0.52 -0.29
C TYR A 67 -1.23 0.91 0.22
N ILE A 68 -2.35 1.61 0.19
CA ILE A 68 -2.46 3.00 0.62
C ILE A 68 -2.88 3.04 2.09
N VAL A 69 -2.17 3.80 2.91
CA VAL A 69 -2.47 4.01 4.32
C VAL A 69 -2.47 5.50 4.63
N GLY A 70 -3.61 6.02 5.11
CA GLY A 70 -3.72 7.43 5.51
C GLY A 70 -3.18 7.71 6.91
N GLU A 71 -2.69 8.94 7.11
CA GLU A 71 -2.23 9.44 8.40
C GLU A 71 -3.33 9.41 9.46
N THR A 72 -4.55 9.85 9.13
CA THR A 72 -5.63 10.02 10.12
C THR A 72 -6.65 8.88 10.12
N GLY A 73 -6.55 7.93 9.19
CA GLY A 73 -7.59 6.92 8.97
C GLY A 73 -7.61 6.47 7.53
N GLY A 74 -8.50 5.53 7.21
CA GLY A 74 -8.67 5.02 5.85
C GLY A 74 -7.51 4.14 5.36
N GLY A 75 -7.75 3.51 4.23
CA GLY A 75 -6.79 2.69 3.54
C GLY A 75 -7.42 2.11 2.29
N GLY A 76 -6.58 1.70 1.35
CA GLY A 76 -7.03 1.11 0.10
C GLY A 76 -5.94 0.32 -0.58
N TYR A 77 -6.28 -0.20 -1.74
CA TYR A 77 -5.36 -0.93 -2.61
C TYR A 77 -5.47 -0.37 -4.01
N MET A 78 -4.35 -0.35 -4.71
CA MET A 78 -4.26 0.07 -6.09
C MET A 78 -3.26 -0.78 -6.85
N ARG A 79 -3.22 -0.59 -8.16
CA ARG A 79 -2.20 -1.21 -9.01
C ARG A 79 -0.82 -0.62 -8.71
N ASP A 80 0.23 -1.41 -8.85
CA ASP A 80 1.60 -0.89 -8.84
C ASP A 80 1.85 -0.09 -10.14
N LEU A 81 1.74 1.24 -10.03
CA LEU A 81 1.92 2.17 -11.15
C LEU A 81 3.36 2.70 -11.25
N ARG A 82 4.35 2.16 -10.52
CA ARG A 82 5.74 2.64 -10.58
C ARG A 82 6.34 2.63 -11.99
N LYS A 83 5.83 1.75 -12.87
CA LYS A 83 6.23 1.67 -14.29
C LYS A 83 5.40 2.54 -15.25
N ASN A 84 4.40 3.27 -14.74
CA ASN A 84 3.54 4.16 -15.50
C ASN A 84 3.44 5.54 -14.79
N PRO A 85 4.44 6.42 -14.99
CA PRO A 85 4.56 7.65 -14.21
C PRO A 85 3.40 8.63 -14.39
N ILE A 86 2.79 8.67 -15.58
CA ILE A 86 1.63 9.55 -15.86
C ILE A 86 0.42 9.10 -15.03
N GLU A 87 0.12 7.81 -15.04
CA GLU A 87 -1.00 7.26 -14.25
C GLU A 87 -0.70 7.29 -12.75
N LEU A 88 0.56 7.10 -12.35
CA LEU A 88 0.98 7.25 -10.97
C LEU A 88 0.73 8.69 -10.47
N GLN A 89 1.13 9.71 -11.25
CA GLN A 89 0.92 11.10 -10.85
C GLN A 89 -0.57 11.42 -10.66
N LYS A 90 -1.43 11.02 -11.61
CA LYS A 90 -2.89 11.20 -11.49
C LYS A 90 -3.45 10.55 -10.22
N ALA A 91 -2.96 9.35 -9.87
CA ALA A 91 -3.36 8.66 -8.66
C ALA A 91 -2.90 9.42 -7.40
N LEU A 92 -1.66 9.91 -7.37
CA LEU A 92 -1.13 10.69 -6.25
C LEU A 92 -1.91 11.99 -6.04
N ASP A 93 -2.26 12.70 -7.12
CA ASP A 93 -3.05 13.93 -7.06
C ASP A 93 -4.45 13.65 -6.47
N GLY A 94 -5.12 12.60 -6.93
CA GLY A 94 -6.42 12.18 -6.40
C GLY A 94 -6.37 11.77 -4.92
N LEU A 95 -5.31 11.06 -4.51
CA LEU A 95 -5.10 10.66 -3.12
C LEU A 95 -4.82 11.86 -2.22
N ALA A 96 -4.01 12.82 -2.66
CA ALA A 96 -3.72 14.03 -1.89
C ALA A 96 -5.01 14.84 -1.61
N ILE A 97 -5.92 14.94 -2.59
CA ILE A 97 -7.23 15.59 -2.38
C ILE A 97 -8.06 14.83 -1.34
N ALA A 98 -8.14 13.50 -1.47
CA ALA A 98 -8.94 12.66 -0.58
C ALA A 98 -8.45 12.68 0.88
N TYR A 99 -7.12 12.66 1.09
CA TYR A 99 -6.53 12.60 2.42
C TYR A 99 -6.32 13.97 3.07
N ARG A 100 -6.13 15.05 2.31
CA ARG A 100 -6.17 16.43 2.85
C ARG A 100 -7.57 16.82 3.34
N SER A 101 -8.62 16.43 2.62
CA SER A 101 -10.01 16.75 3.01
C SER A 101 -10.44 16.10 4.35
N ASN A 102 -9.68 15.13 4.85
CA ASN A 102 -9.90 14.46 6.13
C ASN A 102 -9.06 15.02 7.29
N THR A 103 -8.17 15.98 7.04
CA THR A 103 -7.40 16.69 8.10
C THR A 103 -8.03 18.00 8.55
N ASP A 104 -8.94 18.57 7.76
CA ASP A 104 -9.60 19.87 8.04
C ASP A 104 -10.97 19.74 8.75
N LYS A 105 -11.29 18.56 9.29
CA LYS A 105 -12.49 18.27 10.10
C LYS A 105 -12.12 17.77 11.49
#